data_AF-A0A7V9HVA9-F1
#
_entry.id   AF-A0A7V9HVA9-F1
#
_cell.length_a   1.000
_cell.length_b   1.000
_cell.length_c   1.000
_cell.angle_alpha   90.00
_cell.angle_beta   90.00
_cell.angle_gamma   90.00
#
_symmetry.space_group_name_H-M   'P 1'
#
loop_
_entity.id
_entity.type
_entity.pdbx_description
1 polymer ?
#
loop_
_entity_poly.entity_id
_entity_poly.type
_entity_poly.pdbx_seq_one_letter_code
_entity_poly.pdbx_strand_id
1 'polypeptide(L)'
;MILAVIQWVRSDRLTLLVGVALLLAVNTEAQTRKPSVTKAANELAQLREEFIKATRDYKTSLAKLMAIYERNVTRAEEKLAQSQRLYAEGLISKNQLADNETAVAAAKDRVNEAQRQMASADTQIADTLVEAQAETQMAKTPLRKGSLLRTTSYIRYSGAGTWALSDAWKVQRFFLDSFKKQLPVGVFGQGAIHDRWRLDHRNAMDVSLHPDGPEGQLLMNYLRANGISFLAFSVAIPGTATGPHIHIGPPSHRF
;
A
#
# COMPACT_ATOMS: atom_id res chain seq x y z
N MET A 1 30.47 -60.01 -15.17
CA MET A 1 30.92 -61.36 -14.75
C MET A 1 31.20 -61.31 -13.26
N ILE A 2 30.52 -62.19 -12.50
CA ILE A 2 30.96 -62.80 -11.23
C ILE A 2 30.90 -61.85 -10.00
N LEU A 3 29.86 -61.98 -9.14
CA LEU A 3 29.85 -62.75 -7.86
C LEU A 3 30.92 -62.24 -6.86
N ALA A 4 30.75 -62.12 -5.55
CA ALA A 4 29.74 -62.48 -4.55
C ALA A 4 30.15 -61.73 -3.25
N VAL A 5 29.23 -61.23 -2.43
CA VAL A 5 28.69 -61.82 -1.17
C VAL A 5 29.74 -62.10 -0.08
N ILE A 6 29.28 -61.92 1.17
CA ILE A 6 29.68 -62.55 2.47
C ILE A 6 30.45 -61.56 3.37
N GLN A 7 29.77 -60.93 4.36
CA GLN A 7 29.50 -61.40 5.75
C GLN A 7 30.81 -61.69 6.52
N TRP A 8 30.97 -61.54 7.83
CA TRP A 8 30.26 -61.04 9.02
C TRP A 8 31.34 -61.15 10.15
N VAL A 9 30.95 -61.15 11.44
CA VAL A 9 31.75 -61.42 12.67
C VAL A 9 32.15 -60.11 13.39
N ARG A 10 31.37 -59.56 14.36
CA ARG A 10 31.15 -59.97 15.79
C ARG A 10 32.48 -60.32 16.48
N SER A 11 32.87 -59.84 17.66
CA SER A 11 32.12 -59.49 18.86
C SER A 11 33.11 -59.10 19.98
N ASP A 12 32.57 -58.41 20.99
CA ASP A 12 32.90 -58.41 22.43
C ASP A 12 34.26 -57.94 22.95
N ARG A 13 34.21 -56.91 23.82
CA ARG A 13 34.56 -57.05 25.25
C ARG A 13 34.12 -55.86 26.11
N LEU A 14 33.42 -56.19 27.20
CA LEU A 14 33.25 -55.40 28.44
C LEU A 14 34.63 -54.86 28.90
N THR A 15 34.83 -53.75 29.62
CA THR A 15 34.26 -53.34 30.91
C THR A 15 34.95 -52.01 31.29
N LEU A 16 34.24 -51.01 31.82
CA LEU A 16 34.50 -50.38 33.12
C LEU A 16 33.68 -49.08 33.26
N LEU A 17 32.84 -49.05 34.29
CA LEU A 17 32.24 -47.84 34.85
C LEU A 17 33.30 -47.08 35.66
N VAL A 18 33.51 -45.80 35.35
CA VAL A 18 33.95 -44.79 36.31
C VAL A 18 33.06 -43.58 36.11
N GLY A 19 32.27 -43.26 37.12
CA GLY A 19 31.46 -42.05 37.16
C GLY A 19 32.31 -40.83 37.48
N VAL A 20 32.11 -39.76 36.71
CA VAL A 20 32.38 -38.38 37.14
C VAL A 20 31.23 -37.53 36.60
N ALA A 21 30.42 -37.01 37.51
CA ALA A 21 29.47 -35.96 37.22
C ALA A 21 30.26 -34.65 37.07
N LEU A 22 30.24 -34.04 35.89
CA LEU A 22 30.70 -32.67 35.69
C LEU A 22 29.59 -31.89 34.98
N LEU A 23 28.92 -31.05 35.76
CA LEU A 23 28.03 -30.00 35.28
C LEU A 23 28.85 -29.00 34.46
N LEU A 24 28.59 -28.93 33.15
CA LEU A 24 28.93 -27.78 32.33
C LEU A 24 27.63 -27.20 31.76
N ALA A 25 27.18 -26.12 32.40
CA ALA A 25 26.16 -25.25 31.87
C ALA A 25 26.66 -24.63 30.57
N VAL A 26 26.04 -25.02 29.45
CA VAL A 26 26.26 -24.36 28.16
C VAL A 26 25.42 -23.07 28.17
N ASN A 27 26.04 -21.97 28.56
CA ASN A 27 25.47 -20.64 28.35
C ASN A 27 25.32 -20.40 26.85
N THR A 28 24.08 -20.32 26.42
CA THR A 28 23.68 -20.01 25.06
C THR A 28 23.61 -18.49 24.94
N GLU A 29 24.63 -17.85 24.37
CA GLU A 29 24.52 -16.47 23.87
C GLU A 29 24.77 -16.43 22.37
N ALA A 30 23.76 -16.92 21.63
CA ALA A 30 23.57 -16.50 20.25
C ALA A 30 23.06 -15.04 20.26
N GLN A 31 23.97 -14.07 20.29
CA GLN A 31 23.64 -12.66 20.04
C GLN A 31 23.29 -12.46 18.57
N THR A 32 22.06 -12.79 18.19
CA THR A 32 21.47 -12.26 16.95
C THR A 32 21.09 -10.80 17.19
N ARG A 33 21.95 -9.86 16.79
CA ARG A 33 21.59 -8.43 16.70
C ARG A 33 20.57 -8.26 15.56
N LYS A 34 19.28 -8.38 15.90
CA LYS A 34 18.17 -7.97 15.04
C LYS A 34 18.26 -6.43 14.87
N PRO A 35 18.40 -5.86 13.66
CA PRO A 35 18.23 -4.42 13.48
C PRO A 35 16.82 -4.05 13.95
N SER A 36 16.73 -3.04 14.83
CA SER A 36 15.51 -2.73 15.55
C SER A 36 14.45 -2.15 14.62
N VAL A 37 13.19 -2.40 14.93
CA VAL A 37 11.98 -1.85 14.26
C VAL A 37 12.07 -0.33 14.05
N THR A 38 12.85 0.37 14.89
CA THR A 38 13.18 1.79 14.79
C THR A 38 13.91 2.16 13.49
N LYS A 39 14.80 1.29 12.99
CA LYS A 39 15.57 1.57 11.77
C LYS A 39 14.68 1.57 10.53
N ALA A 40 13.79 0.59 10.40
CA ALA A 40 12.87 0.49 9.26
C ALA A 40 11.83 1.63 9.24
N ALA A 41 11.34 2.06 10.41
CA ALA A 41 10.43 3.20 10.51
C ALA A 41 11.13 4.52 10.12
N ASN A 42 12.40 4.70 10.52
CA ASN A 42 13.19 5.87 10.14
C ASN A 42 13.51 5.89 8.64
N GLU A 43 13.82 4.75 8.04
CA GLU A 43 14.06 4.63 6.59
C GLU A 43 12.80 4.97 5.78
N LEU A 44 11.62 4.50 6.19
CA LEU A 44 10.36 4.84 5.52
C LEU A 44 10.02 6.34 5.62
N ALA A 45 10.28 6.96 6.79
CA ALA A 45 10.10 8.39 6.96
C ALA A 45 11.01 9.20 6.03
N GLN A 46 12.28 8.81 5.90
CA GLN A 46 13.23 9.41 4.96
C GLN A 46 12.78 9.27 3.52
N LEU A 47 12.35 8.07 3.09
CA LEU A 47 11.86 7.84 1.73
C LEU A 47 10.66 8.71 1.37
N ARG A 48 9.72 8.93 2.31
CA ARG A 48 8.58 9.82 2.10
C ARG A 48 9.01 11.28 1.95
N GLU A 49 9.95 11.72 2.78
CA GLU A 49 10.49 13.08 2.70
C GLU A 49 11.22 13.30 1.36
N GLU A 50 12.04 12.34 0.93
CA GLU A 50 12.71 12.33 -0.36
C GLU A 50 11.71 12.35 -1.52
N PHE A 51 10.64 11.55 -1.46
CA PHE A 51 9.58 11.53 -2.47
C PHE A 51 8.85 12.87 -2.56
N ILE A 52 8.47 13.45 -1.43
CA ILE A 52 7.82 14.77 -1.37
C ILE A 52 8.77 15.84 -1.96
N LYS A 53 10.05 15.79 -1.60
CA LYS A 53 11.07 16.71 -2.15
C LYS A 53 11.19 16.56 -3.66
N ALA A 54 11.38 15.34 -4.17
CA ALA A 54 11.50 15.07 -5.59
C ALA A 54 10.26 15.54 -6.37
N THR A 55 9.07 15.34 -5.81
CA THR A 55 7.79 15.76 -6.42
C THR A 55 7.67 17.29 -6.47
N ARG A 56 8.14 18.01 -5.42
CA ARG A 56 8.23 19.48 -5.43
C ARG A 56 9.25 20.00 -6.44
N ASP A 57 10.39 19.34 -6.56
CA ASP A 57 11.44 19.68 -7.53
C ASP A 57 10.92 19.47 -8.97
N TYR A 58 10.17 18.39 -9.21
CA TYR A 58 9.47 18.15 -10.47
C TYR A 58 8.43 19.23 -10.77
N LYS A 59 7.57 19.59 -9.81
CA LYS A 59 6.60 20.68 -9.96
C LYS A 59 7.26 22.02 -10.28
N THR A 60 8.39 22.32 -9.65
CA THR A 60 9.19 23.52 -9.93
C THR A 60 9.72 23.50 -11.36
N SER A 61 10.13 22.34 -11.86
CA SER A 61 10.61 22.16 -13.23
C SER A 61 9.47 22.30 -14.24
N LEU A 62 8.29 21.76 -13.94
CA LEU A 62 7.06 21.97 -14.73
C LEU A 62 6.66 23.45 -14.78
N ALA A 63 6.74 24.17 -13.67
CA ALA A 63 6.42 25.61 -13.64
C ALA A 63 7.35 26.42 -14.57
N LYS A 64 8.65 26.07 -14.63
CA LYS A 64 9.59 26.68 -15.60
C LYS A 64 9.21 26.35 -17.05
N LEU A 65 8.77 25.12 -17.31
CA LEU A 65 8.32 24.68 -18.63
C LEU A 65 7.00 25.36 -19.04
N MET A 66 6.11 25.61 -18.08
CA MET A 66 4.84 26.30 -18.30
C MET A 66 5.07 27.69 -18.91
N ALA A 67 6.03 28.45 -18.36
CA ALA A 67 6.39 29.77 -18.88
C ALA A 67 6.94 29.71 -20.33
N ILE A 68 7.46 28.56 -20.78
CA ILE A 68 7.86 28.35 -22.18
C ILE A 68 6.63 28.02 -23.03
N TYR A 69 5.73 27.15 -22.54
CA TYR A 69 4.52 26.76 -23.24
C TYR A 69 3.54 27.92 -23.43
N GLU A 70 3.35 28.77 -22.42
CA GLU A 70 2.53 29.98 -22.52
C GLU A 70 3.07 30.94 -23.59
N ARG A 71 4.39 31.16 -23.63
CA ARG A 71 5.03 31.96 -24.70
C ARG A 71 4.83 31.35 -26.09
N ASN A 72 4.86 30.01 -26.20
CA ASN A 72 4.60 29.33 -27.46
C ASN A 72 3.14 29.49 -27.91
N VAL A 73 2.19 29.48 -26.97
CA VAL A 73 0.77 29.78 -27.27
C VAL A 73 0.64 31.20 -27.82
N THR A 74 1.18 32.20 -27.13
CA THR A 74 1.13 33.60 -27.60
C THR A 74 1.71 33.73 -29.01
N ARG A 75 2.88 33.13 -29.26
CA ARG A 75 3.52 33.17 -30.58
C ARG A 75 2.72 32.45 -31.67
N ALA A 76 2.05 31.35 -31.33
CA ALA A 76 1.20 30.63 -32.26
C ALA A 76 -0.07 31.45 -32.60
N GLU A 77 -0.66 32.11 -31.59
CA GLU A 77 -1.83 32.98 -31.78
C GLU A 77 -1.51 34.21 -32.64
N GLU A 78 -0.34 34.82 -32.45
CA GLU A 78 0.15 35.91 -33.30
C GLU A 78 0.29 35.46 -34.77
N LYS A 79 0.87 34.28 -35.00
CA LYS A 79 1.00 33.70 -36.35
C LYS A 79 -0.36 33.39 -36.96
N LEU A 80 -1.29 32.85 -36.19
CA LEU A 80 -2.64 32.59 -36.65
C LEU A 80 -3.31 33.91 -37.08
N ALA A 81 -3.24 34.96 -36.26
CA ALA A 81 -3.79 36.26 -36.59
C ALA A 81 -3.18 36.87 -37.86
N GLN A 82 -1.86 36.71 -38.07
CA GLN A 82 -1.20 37.13 -39.31
C GLN A 82 -1.70 36.31 -40.51
N SER A 83 -1.80 34.99 -40.37
CA SER A 83 -2.24 34.10 -41.44
C SER A 83 -3.69 34.37 -41.86
N GLN A 84 -4.57 34.72 -40.91
CA GLN A 84 -5.95 35.11 -41.21
C GLN A 84 -6.03 36.35 -42.12
N ARG A 85 -5.16 37.34 -41.89
CA ARG A 85 -5.06 38.54 -42.75
C ARG A 85 -4.58 38.18 -44.15
N LEU A 86 -3.50 37.41 -44.25
CA LEU A 86 -2.96 36.96 -45.54
C LEU A 86 -3.96 36.10 -46.32
N TYR A 87 -4.76 35.28 -45.64
CA TYR A 87 -5.81 34.48 -46.26
C TYR A 87 -6.93 35.38 -46.81
N ALA A 88 -7.34 36.40 -46.05
CA ALA A 88 -8.34 37.37 -46.50
C ALA A 88 -7.86 38.18 -47.72
N GLU A 89 -6.55 38.41 -47.83
CA GLU A 89 -5.91 39.05 -49.00
C GLU A 89 -5.67 38.06 -50.16
N GLY A 90 -5.98 36.78 -50.00
CA GLY A 90 -5.77 35.74 -51.02
C GLY A 90 -4.31 35.30 -51.20
N LEU A 91 -3.42 35.68 -50.28
CA LEU A 91 -1.97 35.44 -50.36
C LEU A 91 -1.54 34.07 -49.83
N ILE A 92 -2.38 33.39 -49.05
CA ILE A 92 -2.16 32.02 -48.58
C ILE A 92 -3.37 31.13 -48.84
N SER A 93 -3.15 29.82 -48.88
CA SER A 93 -4.21 28.83 -49.03
C SER A 93 -4.97 28.57 -47.73
N LYS A 94 -6.19 28.04 -47.83
CA LYS A 94 -7.00 27.60 -46.68
C LYS A 94 -6.29 26.55 -45.82
N ASN A 95 -5.51 25.67 -46.45
CA ASN A 95 -4.77 24.63 -45.73
C ASN A 95 -3.69 25.25 -44.83
N GLN A 96 -2.97 26.27 -45.30
CA GLN A 96 -1.97 26.97 -44.49
C GLN A 96 -2.59 27.72 -43.31
N LEU A 97 -3.81 28.24 -43.45
CA LEU A 97 -4.55 28.81 -42.32
C LEU A 97 -4.90 27.71 -41.29
N ALA A 98 -5.43 26.58 -41.74
CA ALA A 98 -5.78 25.43 -40.89
C ALA A 98 -4.55 24.85 -40.15
N ASP A 99 -3.38 24.84 -40.77
CA ASP A 99 -2.12 24.42 -40.13
C ASP A 99 -1.76 25.32 -38.94
N ASN A 100 -1.97 26.65 -39.06
CA ASN A 100 -1.74 27.59 -37.97
C ASN A 100 -2.78 27.45 -36.85
N GLU A 101 -4.05 27.18 -37.19
CA GLU A 101 -5.10 26.87 -36.20
C GLU A 101 -4.74 25.63 -35.40
N THR A 102 -4.29 24.57 -36.09
CA THR A 102 -3.83 23.33 -35.47
C THR A 102 -2.62 23.57 -34.56
N ALA A 103 -1.68 24.43 -34.98
CA ALA A 103 -0.53 24.79 -34.16
C ALA A 103 -0.91 25.51 -32.85
N VAL A 104 -1.92 26.39 -32.88
CA VAL A 104 -2.46 27.03 -31.66
C VAL A 104 -3.09 25.99 -30.74
N ALA A 105 -3.92 25.08 -31.28
CA ALA A 105 -4.55 24.02 -30.50
C ALA A 105 -3.50 23.14 -29.81
N ALA A 106 -2.50 22.67 -30.57
CA ALA A 106 -1.41 21.85 -30.04
C ALA A 106 -0.59 22.57 -28.95
N ALA A 107 -0.36 23.89 -29.10
CA ALA A 107 0.33 24.67 -28.08
C ALA A 107 -0.49 24.78 -26.79
N LYS A 108 -1.81 24.99 -26.89
CA LYS A 108 -2.72 25.03 -25.73
C LYS A 108 -2.82 23.68 -25.02
N ASP A 109 -2.82 22.59 -25.78
CA ASP A 109 -2.83 21.24 -25.20
C ASP A 109 -1.60 20.95 -24.35
N ARG A 110 -0.42 21.49 -24.73
CA ARG A 110 0.81 21.39 -23.92
C ARG A 110 0.70 22.10 -22.58
N VAL A 111 0.07 23.26 -22.54
CA VAL A 111 -0.22 24.00 -21.29
C VAL A 111 -1.18 23.19 -20.41
N ASN A 112 -2.29 22.72 -20.99
CA ASN A 112 -3.28 21.93 -20.26
C ASN A 112 -2.70 20.64 -19.68
N GLU A 113 -1.85 19.94 -20.44
CA GLU A 113 -1.16 18.74 -19.97
C GLU A 113 -0.22 19.02 -18.81
N ALA A 114 0.62 20.06 -18.92
CA ALA A 114 1.50 20.46 -17.84
C ALA A 114 0.71 20.84 -16.57
N GLN A 115 -0.47 21.44 -16.71
CA GLN A 115 -1.32 21.81 -15.58
C GLN A 115 -1.94 20.57 -14.91
N ARG A 116 -2.37 19.58 -15.70
CA ARG A 116 -2.80 18.27 -15.15
C ARG A 116 -1.68 17.57 -14.38
N GLN A 117 -0.46 17.59 -14.90
CA GLN A 117 0.70 16.98 -14.23
C GLN A 117 1.01 17.69 -12.90
N MET A 118 0.91 19.02 -12.85
CA MET A 118 1.07 19.77 -11.59
C MET A 118 -0.02 19.42 -10.57
N ALA A 119 -1.29 19.31 -10.99
CA ALA A 119 -2.39 18.92 -10.12
C ALA A 119 -2.20 17.49 -9.58
N SER A 120 -1.76 16.56 -10.44
CA SER A 120 -1.45 15.19 -10.01
C SER A 120 -0.30 15.15 -8.99
N ALA A 121 0.73 15.97 -9.16
CA ALA A 121 1.83 16.08 -8.21
C ALA A 121 1.36 16.61 -6.84
N ASP A 122 0.40 17.56 -6.84
CA ASP A 122 -0.20 18.07 -5.60
C ASP A 122 -1.02 16.98 -4.88
N THR A 123 -1.80 16.20 -5.62
CA THR A 123 -2.51 15.04 -5.05
C THR A 123 -1.54 14.02 -4.46
N GLN A 124 -0.45 13.67 -5.15
CA GLN A 124 0.55 12.73 -4.63
C GLN A 124 1.23 13.20 -3.34
N ILE A 125 1.55 14.50 -3.24
CA ILE A 125 2.09 15.07 -2.01
C ILE A 125 1.05 15.03 -0.89
N ALA A 126 -0.20 15.40 -1.17
CA ALA A 126 -1.28 15.38 -0.20
C ALA A 126 -1.53 13.94 0.32
N ASP A 127 -1.60 12.96 -0.56
CA ASP A 127 -1.78 11.55 -0.21
C ASP A 127 -0.63 11.05 0.66
N THR A 128 0.62 11.32 0.28
CA THR A 128 1.80 10.92 1.08
C THR A 128 1.79 11.54 2.48
N LEU A 129 1.36 12.79 2.60
CA LEU A 129 1.23 13.48 3.89
C LEU A 129 0.11 12.88 4.73
N VAL A 130 -1.03 12.56 4.13
CA VAL A 130 -2.13 11.91 4.84
C VAL A 130 -1.72 10.49 5.27
N GLU A 131 -1.02 9.72 4.44
CA GLU A 131 -0.48 8.41 4.80
C GLU A 131 0.45 8.49 6.03
N ALA A 132 1.39 9.44 6.03
CA ALA A 132 2.32 9.63 7.14
C ALA A 132 1.61 10.05 8.44
N GLN A 133 0.61 10.93 8.34
CA GLN A 133 -0.23 11.31 9.48
C GLN A 133 -1.05 10.12 9.97
N ALA A 134 -1.60 9.32 9.07
CA ALA A 134 -2.48 8.23 9.41
C ALA A 134 -1.71 7.08 10.10
N GLU A 135 -0.47 6.80 9.70
CA GLU A 135 0.43 5.89 10.42
C GLU A 135 0.80 6.42 11.82
N THR A 136 1.14 7.71 11.91
CA THR A 136 1.43 8.37 13.20
C THR A 136 0.21 8.32 14.13
N GLN A 137 -0.99 8.52 13.60
CA GLN A 137 -2.24 8.51 14.36
C GLN A 137 -2.64 7.09 14.77
N MET A 138 -2.44 6.08 13.92
CA MET A 138 -2.63 4.68 14.30
C MET A 138 -1.77 4.30 15.51
N ALA A 139 -0.53 4.79 15.54
CA ALA A 139 0.40 4.55 16.64
C ALA A 139 0.06 5.32 17.94
N LYS A 140 -0.53 6.52 17.84
CA LYS A 140 -0.73 7.43 18.98
C LYS A 140 -2.14 7.47 19.56
N THR A 141 -3.17 7.08 18.81
CA THR A 141 -4.57 7.22 19.26
C THR A 141 -5.16 5.89 19.71
N PRO A 142 -5.24 5.62 21.03
CA PRO A 142 -6.15 4.62 21.53
C PRO A 142 -7.58 5.07 21.24
N LEU A 143 -8.25 4.38 20.32
CA LEU A 143 -9.64 4.66 19.96
C LEU A 143 -10.58 4.11 21.03
N ARG A 144 -11.51 4.95 21.51
CA ARG A 144 -12.59 4.52 22.39
C ARG A 144 -13.37 3.38 21.71
N LYS A 145 -13.81 2.38 22.49
CA LYS A 145 -14.70 1.33 21.97
C LYS A 145 -15.94 1.97 21.34
N GLY A 146 -16.34 1.47 20.18
CA GLY A 146 -17.42 1.99 19.34
C GLY A 146 -17.06 3.18 18.45
N SER A 147 -15.82 3.69 18.46
CA SER A 147 -15.43 4.84 17.62
C SER A 147 -14.95 4.45 16.23
N LEU A 148 -15.21 5.32 15.26
CA LEU A 148 -14.79 5.19 13.86
C LEU A 148 -13.81 6.32 13.52
N LEU A 149 -12.65 5.95 13.01
CA LEU A 149 -11.67 6.85 12.40
C LEU A 149 -11.69 6.63 10.89
N ARG A 150 -11.87 7.70 10.11
CA ARG A 150 -11.79 7.65 8.65
C ARG A 150 -10.74 8.66 8.19
N THR A 151 -9.81 8.20 7.34
CA THR A 151 -8.83 9.02 6.62
C THR A 151 -9.06 8.86 5.12
N THR A 152 -8.21 9.44 4.28
CA THR A 152 -8.26 9.20 2.83
C THR A 152 -7.76 7.80 2.47
N SER A 153 -6.81 7.25 3.23
CA SER A 153 -6.16 5.96 2.93
C SER A 153 -6.79 4.76 3.63
N TYR A 154 -7.44 4.95 4.78
CA TYR A 154 -8.09 3.85 5.51
C TYR A 154 -9.25 4.26 6.41
N ILE A 155 -10.01 3.26 6.86
CA ILE A 155 -11.03 3.36 7.91
C ILE A 155 -10.66 2.40 9.03
N ARG A 156 -10.71 2.85 10.29
CA ARG A 156 -10.52 2.01 11.47
C ARG A 156 -11.74 2.12 12.37
N TYR A 157 -12.37 0.99 12.66
CA TYR A 157 -13.43 0.92 13.65
C TYR A 157 -12.92 0.17 14.88
N SER A 158 -12.97 0.83 16.04
CA SER A 158 -12.69 0.21 17.33
C SER A 158 -13.98 -0.45 17.81
N GLY A 159 -14.11 -1.76 17.61
CA GLY A 159 -15.31 -2.52 17.94
C GLY A 159 -15.68 -2.44 19.41
N ALA A 160 -16.98 -2.32 19.70
CA ALA A 160 -17.51 -2.40 21.06
C ALA A 160 -17.85 -3.84 21.50
N GLY A 161 -17.98 -4.75 20.53
CA GLY A 161 -18.27 -6.16 20.75
C GLY A 161 -17.02 -7.02 20.90
N THR A 162 -17.22 -8.31 21.15
CA THR A 162 -16.16 -9.31 21.17
C THR A 162 -15.95 -9.89 19.77
N TRP A 163 -14.69 -10.13 19.41
CA TRP A 163 -14.31 -10.84 18.20
C TRP A 163 -13.38 -12.01 18.53
N ALA A 164 -13.70 -13.16 17.96
CA ALA A 164 -12.83 -14.31 17.89
C ALA A 164 -12.82 -14.83 16.45
N LEU A 165 -11.67 -15.31 15.97
CA LEU A 165 -11.56 -15.89 14.63
C LEU A 165 -12.51 -17.10 14.45
N SER A 166 -12.85 -17.79 15.54
CA SER A 166 -13.87 -18.86 15.55
C SER A 166 -15.28 -18.36 15.20
N ASP A 167 -15.56 -17.07 15.30
CA ASP A 167 -16.84 -16.45 14.91
C ASP A 167 -16.85 -16.00 13.44
N ALA A 168 -15.77 -16.19 12.68
CA ALA A 168 -15.67 -15.75 11.29
C ALA A 168 -16.78 -16.31 10.38
N TRP A 169 -17.31 -17.49 10.70
CA TRP A 169 -18.42 -18.10 9.97
C TRP A 169 -19.67 -17.21 9.96
N LYS A 170 -19.91 -16.37 10.97
CA LYS A 170 -21.03 -15.43 11.01
C LYS A 170 -20.91 -14.37 9.92
N VAL A 171 -19.70 -13.83 9.75
CA VAL A 171 -19.37 -12.85 8.70
C VAL A 171 -19.45 -13.48 7.32
N GLN A 172 -18.88 -14.68 7.17
CA GLN A 172 -18.95 -15.44 5.92
C GLN A 172 -20.40 -15.76 5.53
N ARG A 173 -21.24 -16.15 6.50
CA ARG A 173 -22.65 -16.45 6.29
C ARG A 173 -23.44 -15.21 5.88
N PHE A 174 -23.25 -14.09 6.57
CA PHE A 174 -23.84 -12.81 6.21
C PHE A 174 -23.52 -12.42 4.76
N PHE A 175 -22.24 -12.54 4.38
CA PHE A 175 -21.79 -12.19 3.04
C PHE A 175 -22.41 -13.12 1.98
N LEU A 176 -22.43 -14.43 2.25
CA LEU A 176 -23.08 -15.42 1.39
C LEU A 176 -24.57 -15.16 1.22
N ASP A 177 -25.28 -14.82 2.30
CA ASP A 177 -26.71 -14.55 2.24
C ASP A 177 -27.01 -13.26 1.45
N SER A 178 -26.14 -12.26 1.55
CA SER A 178 -26.29 -10.95 0.88
C SER A 178 -25.92 -10.99 -0.61
N PHE A 179 -24.82 -11.64 -0.97
CA PHE A 179 -24.25 -11.60 -2.32
C PHE A 179 -24.33 -12.93 -3.08
N LYS A 180 -24.83 -13.99 -2.44
CA LYS A 180 -24.91 -15.36 -2.99
C LYS A 180 -23.57 -15.91 -3.48
N LYS A 181 -22.48 -15.42 -2.88
CA LYS A 181 -21.10 -15.85 -3.16
C LYS A 181 -20.29 -15.90 -1.87
N GLN A 182 -19.20 -16.67 -1.87
CA GLN A 182 -18.32 -16.79 -0.72
C GLN A 182 -17.59 -15.47 -0.45
N LEU A 183 -17.32 -15.19 0.83
CA LEU A 183 -16.48 -14.07 1.24
C LEU A 183 -15.04 -14.31 0.70
N PRO A 184 -14.46 -13.39 -0.08
CA PRO A 184 -13.12 -13.58 -0.62
C PRO A 184 -12.08 -13.35 0.48
N VAL A 185 -11.85 -14.36 1.30
CA VAL A 185 -10.83 -14.34 2.36
C VAL A 185 -9.45 -14.47 1.70
N GLY A 186 -8.61 -13.46 1.88
CA GLY A 186 -7.21 -13.47 1.43
C GLY A 186 -6.29 -14.13 2.46
N VAL A 187 -6.50 -13.86 3.75
CA VAL A 187 -5.74 -14.47 4.84
C VAL A 187 -6.67 -14.79 6.01
N PHE A 188 -6.65 -16.03 6.50
CA PHE A 188 -7.42 -16.46 7.66
C PHE A 188 -6.47 -16.72 8.84
N GLY A 189 -6.37 -15.77 9.78
CA GLY A 189 -5.37 -15.81 10.85
C GLY A 189 -3.98 -15.38 10.38
N GLN A 190 -2.94 -16.08 10.83
CA GLN A 190 -1.55 -15.73 10.51
C GLN A 190 -1.18 -16.08 9.05
N GLY A 191 -0.31 -15.27 8.44
CA GLY A 191 0.17 -15.50 7.07
C GLY A 191 1.64 -15.10 6.89
N ALA A 192 2.26 -15.53 5.78
CA ALA A 192 3.69 -15.36 5.55
C ALA A 192 4.16 -13.89 5.56
N ILE A 193 3.32 -12.96 5.09
CA ILE A 193 3.63 -11.54 5.12
C ILE A 193 3.59 -10.97 6.54
N HIS A 194 2.67 -11.47 7.37
CA HIS A 194 2.58 -11.13 8.78
C HIS A 194 3.83 -11.59 9.54
N ASP A 195 4.34 -12.78 9.25
CA ASP A 195 5.58 -13.27 9.86
C ASP A 195 6.79 -12.44 9.43
N ARG A 196 6.89 -12.14 8.12
CA ARG A 196 7.97 -11.30 7.58
C ARG A 196 8.00 -9.91 8.22
N TRP A 197 6.82 -9.36 8.51
CA TRP A 197 6.68 -8.04 9.14
C TRP A 197 6.54 -8.10 10.65
N ARG A 198 6.61 -9.30 11.26
CA ARG A 198 6.42 -9.54 12.70
C ARG A 198 5.12 -8.95 13.24
N LEU A 199 4.03 -9.15 12.52
CA LEU A 199 2.67 -8.75 12.91
C LEU A 199 1.93 -9.98 13.43
N ASP A 200 1.31 -9.87 14.61
CA ASP A 200 0.38 -10.88 15.11
C ASP A 200 -1.00 -10.65 14.51
N HIS A 201 -1.45 -11.63 13.73
CA HIS A 201 -2.72 -11.63 13.02
C HIS A 201 -3.57 -12.87 13.39
N ARG A 202 -3.21 -13.61 14.44
CA ARG A 202 -3.80 -14.93 14.75
C ARG A 202 -5.28 -14.89 15.09
N ASN A 203 -5.80 -13.77 15.59
CA ASN A 203 -7.21 -13.57 15.90
C ASN A 203 -7.91 -12.61 14.93
N ALA A 204 -7.45 -12.54 13.69
CA ALA A 204 -8.00 -11.66 12.66
C ALA A 204 -7.99 -12.34 11.29
N MET A 205 -8.69 -11.76 10.32
CA MET A 205 -8.68 -12.22 8.93
C MET A 205 -8.74 -11.05 7.96
N ASP A 206 -8.10 -11.21 6.81
CA ASP A 206 -8.13 -10.23 5.73
C ASP A 206 -9.04 -10.73 4.61
N VAL A 207 -9.89 -9.84 4.11
CA VAL A 207 -10.74 -10.09 2.95
C VAL A 207 -10.36 -9.18 1.79
N SER A 208 -10.22 -9.76 0.61
CA SER A 208 -9.81 -9.10 -0.63
C SER A 208 -10.98 -8.33 -1.25
N LEU A 209 -11.55 -7.40 -0.49
CA LEU A 209 -12.60 -6.48 -0.93
C LEU A 209 -12.07 -5.05 -0.89
N HIS A 210 -12.40 -4.27 -1.92
CA HIS A 210 -12.16 -2.84 -1.91
C HIS A 210 -13.15 -2.16 -0.94
N PRO A 211 -12.70 -1.35 0.03
CA PRO A 211 -13.60 -0.72 1.02
C PRO A 211 -14.69 0.14 0.40
N ASP A 212 -14.35 0.85 -0.68
CA ASP A 212 -15.28 1.77 -1.36
C ASP A 212 -16.24 1.06 -2.34
N GLY A 213 -16.06 -0.24 -2.58
CA GLY A 213 -16.99 -1.04 -3.38
C GLY A 213 -18.29 -1.36 -2.62
N PRO A 214 -19.38 -1.71 -3.33
CA PRO A 214 -20.68 -2.01 -2.71
C PRO A 214 -20.59 -3.15 -1.69
N GLU A 215 -19.78 -4.17 -1.99
CA GLU A 215 -19.53 -5.31 -1.09
C GLU A 215 -18.75 -4.92 0.16
N GLY A 216 -17.71 -4.09 0.00
CA GLY A 216 -16.92 -3.57 1.11
C GLY A 216 -17.76 -2.70 2.04
N GLN A 217 -18.56 -1.79 1.48
CA GLN A 217 -19.45 -0.93 2.26
C GLN A 217 -20.49 -1.72 3.05
N LEU A 218 -21.15 -2.70 2.42
CA LEU A 218 -22.16 -3.51 3.10
C LEU A 218 -21.53 -4.36 4.21
N LEU A 219 -20.36 -4.95 3.95
CA LEU A 219 -19.61 -5.69 4.96
C LEU A 219 -19.21 -4.79 6.14
N MET A 220 -18.63 -3.62 5.90
CA MET A 220 -18.26 -2.69 6.96
C MET A 220 -19.46 -2.25 7.80
N ASN A 221 -20.62 -2.04 7.17
CA ASN A 221 -21.85 -1.72 7.91
C ASN A 221 -22.29 -2.87 8.81
N TYR A 222 -22.23 -4.11 8.34
CA TYR A 222 -22.50 -5.29 9.17
C TYR A 222 -21.52 -5.42 10.33
N LEU A 223 -20.22 -5.25 10.09
CA LEU A 223 -19.19 -5.31 11.14
C LEU A 223 -19.42 -4.25 12.21
N ARG A 224 -19.74 -3.01 11.81
CA ARG A 224 -20.10 -1.93 12.74
C ARG A 224 -21.34 -2.25 13.56
N ALA A 225 -22.40 -2.73 12.93
CA ALA A 225 -23.66 -3.07 13.60
C ALA A 225 -23.48 -4.18 14.65
N ASN A 226 -22.53 -5.09 14.43
CA ASN A 226 -22.20 -6.18 15.35
C ASN A 226 -21.04 -5.84 16.30
N GLY A 227 -20.55 -4.60 16.29
CA GLY A 227 -19.45 -4.17 17.15
C GLY A 227 -18.12 -4.87 16.87
N ILE A 228 -17.93 -5.43 15.68
CA ILE A 228 -16.70 -6.12 15.27
C ILE A 228 -15.68 -5.11 14.77
N SER A 229 -14.49 -5.08 15.36
CA SER A 229 -13.38 -4.22 14.94
C SER A 229 -12.94 -4.55 13.50
N PHE A 230 -12.51 -3.51 12.76
CA PHE A 230 -11.87 -3.70 11.46
C PHE A 230 -10.96 -2.53 11.10
N LEU A 231 -10.04 -2.80 10.17
CA LEU A 231 -9.33 -1.79 9.38
C LEU A 231 -9.66 -2.03 7.90
N ALA A 232 -9.98 -0.99 7.17
CA ALA A 232 -10.28 -1.07 5.74
C ALA A 232 -9.32 -0.15 5.00
N PHE A 233 -8.44 -0.71 4.18
CA PHE A 233 -7.40 0.02 3.46
C PHE A 233 -7.87 0.26 2.02
N SER A 234 -7.89 1.51 1.58
CA SER A 234 -8.23 1.88 0.20
C SER A 234 -7.00 1.91 -0.71
N VAL A 235 -5.80 1.88 -0.15
CA VAL A 235 -4.51 1.89 -0.88
C VAL A 235 -3.47 1.00 -0.18
N ALA A 236 -2.35 0.72 -0.86
CA ALA A 236 -1.19 0.10 -0.21
C ALA A 236 -0.52 1.09 0.75
N ILE A 237 -0.10 0.62 1.93
CA ILE A 237 0.61 1.39 2.96
C ILE A 237 1.87 0.62 3.34
N PRO A 238 3.08 1.11 2.99
CA PRO A 238 4.33 0.40 3.27
C PRO A 238 4.44 -0.08 4.73
N GLY A 239 4.79 -1.36 4.92
CA GLY A 239 4.94 -1.98 6.23
C GLY A 239 3.65 -2.22 7.04
N THR A 240 2.48 -1.90 6.45
CA THR A 240 1.15 -2.06 7.06
C THR A 240 0.17 -2.81 6.16
N ALA A 241 0.01 -2.41 4.89
CA ALA A 241 -0.94 -2.96 3.93
C ALA A 241 -0.32 -3.07 2.53
N THR A 242 -0.50 -4.18 1.82
CA THR A 242 0.04 -4.36 0.46
C THR A 242 -0.88 -3.88 -0.66
N GLY A 243 -2.11 -3.50 -0.35
CA GLY A 243 -3.12 -3.05 -1.31
C GLY A 243 -4.50 -2.95 -0.66
N PRO A 244 -5.55 -2.66 -1.45
CA PRO A 244 -6.90 -2.52 -0.92
C PRO A 244 -7.44 -3.84 -0.36
N HIS A 245 -7.85 -3.83 0.91
CA HIS A 245 -8.47 -4.97 1.60
C HIS A 245 -9.16 -4.52 2.89
N ILE A 246 -9.96 -5.40 3.48
CA ILE A 246 -10.56 -5.20 4.80
C ILE A 246 -10.00 -6.25 5.75
N HIS A 247 -9.30 -5.78 6.78
CA HIS A 247 -8.85 -6.55 7.94
C HIS A 247 -9.95 -6.58 8.99
N ILE A 248 -10.35 -7.77 9.45
CA ILE A 248 -11.45 -7.99 10.39
C ILE A 248 -10.90 -8.58 11.69
N GLY A 249 -11.18 -7.90 12.80
CA GLY A 249 -10.70 -8.26 14.13
C GLY A 249 -9.87 -7.15 14.79
N PRO A 250 -9.21 -7.45 15.92
CA PRO A 250 -8.27 -6.55 16.55
C PRO A 250 -7.13 -6.17 15.61
N PRO A 251 -6.68 -4.90 15.62
CA PRO A 251 -5.53 -4.48 14.83
C PRO A 251 -4.31 -5.35 15.15
N SER A 252 -3.54 -5.70 14.13
CA SER A 252 -2.28 -6.40 14.30
C SER A 252 -1.33 -5.60 15.20
N HIS A 253 -0.69 -6.27 16.15
CA HIS A 253 0.42 -5.71 16.92
C HIS A 253 1.73 -6.38 16.53
N ARG A 254 2.85 -5.68 16.73
CA ARG A 254 4.17 -6.29 16.51
C ARG A 254 4.54 -7.20 17.68
N PHE A 255 5.35 -8.24 17.42
CA PHE A 255 5.99 -9.07 18.43
C PHE A 255 7.51 -9.17 18.21
#